data_AF-A0A7C1W8V9-F1
#
_entry.id   AF-A0A7C1W8V9-F1
#
_cell.length_a   1.000
_cell.length_b   1.000
_cell.length_c   1.000
_cell.angle_alpha   90.00
_cell.angle_beta   90.00
_cell.angle_gamma   90.00
#
_symmetry.space_group_name_H-M   'P 1'
#
loop_
_entity.id
_entity.type
_entity.pdbx_description
1 polymer ?
#
loop_
_entity_poly.entity_id
_entity_poly.type
_entity_poly.pdbx_seq_one_letter_code
_entity_poly.pdbx_strand_id
1 'polypeptide(L)'
;LLLQEADRRRLGAEELRILDNARLPQEQIRDLLFAFAVCKHVKSNAIVIAQAEQTLGIGAGQMNRVQAVRLALAAAAERAQGAVLASDGFFPFADSIGLAAEHGIKAIIQPGGSVRDEEVFAAARAQRMAMVLSGVRHFRH
;
A
#
# COMPACT_ATOMS: atom_id res chain seq x y z
N LEU A 1 -9.26 -14.50 -28.04
CA LEU A 1 -8.10 -14.79 -27.18
C LEU A 1 -7.49 -13.46 -26.76
N LEU A 2 -7.27 -13.21 -25.47
CA LEU A 2 -6.49 -12.07 -24.99
C LEU A 2 -5.06 -12.56 -24.73
N LEU A 3 -4.06 -11.84 -25.24
CA LEU A 3 -2.64 -12.10 -25.06
C LEU A 3 -1.98 -10.85 -24.49
N GLN A 4 -1.17 -11.03 -23.44
CA GLN A 4 -0.43 -9.95 -22.80
C GLN A 4 0.92 -10.47 -22.28
N GLU A 5 1.88 -9.58 -22.10
CA GLU A 5 3.14 -9.90 -21.45
C GLU A 5 2.92 -10.21 -19.96
N ALA A 6 3.78 -11.07 -19.40
CA ALA A 6 3.77 -11.34 -17.97
C ALA A 6 4.31 -10.13 -17.20
N ASP A 7 3.60 -9.70 -16.17
CA ASP A 7 4.12 -8.68 -15.26
C ASP A 7 5.33 -9.24 -14.48
N ARG A 8 6.53 -8.81 -14.88
CA ARG A 8 7.82 -9.18 -14.26
C ARG A 8 8.49 -8.03 -13.51
N ARG A 9 7.86 -6.86 -13.48
CA ARG A 9 8.41 -5.67 -12.83
C ARG A 9 8.67 -5.92 -11.34
N ARG A 10 9.87 -5.57 -10.89
CA ARG A 10 10.30 -5.48 -9.50
C ARG A 10 10.81 -4.06 -9.30
N LEU A 11 10.51 -3.47 -8.15
CA LEU A 11 10.96 -2.13 -7.79
C LEU A 11 12.12 -2.22 -6.82
N GLY A 12 13.13 -1.37 -7.03
CA GLY A 12 14.18 -1.07 -6.06
C GLY A 12 13.83 0.12 -5.18
N ALA A 13 14.59 0.32 -4.11
CA ALA A 13 14.40 1.44 -3.17
C ALA A 13 14.69 2.80 -3.83
N GLU A 14 15.60 2.83 -4.78
CA GLU A 14 16.02 3.98 -5.59
C GLU A 14 14.92 4.52 -6.50
N GLU A 15 13.90 3.70 -6.78
CA GLU A 15 12.78 4.05 -7.65
C GLU A 15 11.60 4.62 -6.86
N LEU A 16 11.64 4.56 -5.52
CA LEU A 16 10.59 5.03 -4.66
C LEU A 16 10.65 6.54 -4.49
N ARG A 17 9.50 7.20 -4.65
CA ARG A 17 9.35 8.61 -4.28
C ARG A 17 8.66 8.72 -2.93
N ILE A 18 9.45 9.01 -1.90
CA ILE A 18 8.94 9.28 -0.55
C ILE A 18 8.45 10.72 -0.50
N LEU A 19 7.17 10.92 -0.15
CA LEU A 19 6.58 12.25 -0.08
C LEU A 19 6.99 12.99 1.20
N ASP A 20 6.95 14.33 1.12
CA ASP A 20 7.22 15.25 2.24
C ASP A 20 8.59 15.08 2.92
N ASN A 21 9.55 14.44 2.23
CA ASN A 21 10.85 14.06 2.80
C ASN A 21 10.70 13.29 4.13
N ALA A 22 9.62 12.51 4.26
CA ALA A 22 9.35 11.73 5.46
C ALA A 22 10.55 10.80 5.76
N ARG A 23 11.05 10.84 7.01
CA ARG A 23 12.14 9.97 7.43
C ARG A 23 11.60 8.58 7.68
N LEU A 24 11.84 7.67 6.74
CA LEU A 24 11.53 6.25 6.86
C LEU A 24 12.77 5.46 7.30
N PRO A 25 12.68 4.67 8.38
CA PRO A 25 13.70 3.68 8.70
C PRO A 25 13.92 2.71 7.52
N GLN A 26 15.15 2.24 7.32
CA GLN A 26 15.47 1.29 6.25
C GLN A 26 14.64 -0.01 6.33
N GLU A 27 14.32 -0.45 7.54
CA GLU A 27 13.42 -1.59 7.79
C GLU A 27 12.02 -1.38 7.20
N GLN A 28 11.44 -0.18 7.33
CA GLN A 28 10.12 0.12 6.76
C GLN A 28 10.18 0.21 5.23
N ILE A 29 11.28 0.71 4.67
CA ILE A 29 11.48 0.69 3.21
C ILE A 29 11.52 -0.76 2.70
N ARG A 30 12.25 -1.64 3.39
CA ARG A 30 12.31 -3.07 3.07
C ARG A 30 10.92 -3.73 3.18
N ASP A 31 10.19 -3.44 4.24
CA ASP A 31 8.84 -3.96 4.45
C ASP A 31 7.85 -3.45 3.38
N LEU A 32 7.96 -2.19 2.94
CA LEU A 32 7.13 -1.63 1.87
C LEU A 32 7.40 -2.32 0.54
N LEU A 33 8.68 -2.51 0.17
CA LEU A 33 9.06 -3.23 -1.04
C LEU A 33 8.59 -4.68 -1.00
N PHE A 34 8.75 -5.36 0.14
CA PHE A 34 8.23 -6.70 0.37
C PHE A 34 6.70 -6.75 0.21
N ALA A 35 5.97 -5.89 0.91
CA ALA A 35 4.51 -5.84 0.86
C ALA A 35 4.01 -5.57 -0.56
N PHE A 36 4.66 -4.67 -1.29
CA PHE A 36 4.31 -4.33 -2.67
C PHE A 36 4.59 -5.46 -3.65
N ALA A 37 5.72 -6.16 -3.48
CA ALA A 37 6.05 -7.36 -4.26
C ALA A 37 5.02 -8.48 -4.03
N VAL A 38 4.55 -8.67 -2.79
CA VAL A 38 3.45 -9.62 -2.50
C VAL A 38 2.14 -9.13 -3.12
N CYS A 39 1.81 -7.85 -2.99
CA CYS A 39 0.55 -7.26 -3.43
C CYS A 39 0.29 -7.50 -4.93
N LYS A 40 1.35 -7.46 -5.76
CA LYS A 40 1.32 -7.81 -7.18
C LYS A 40 0.74 -9.20 -7.50
N HIS A 41 0.85 -10.15 -6.58
CA HIS A 41 0.35 -11.51 -6.75
C HIS A 41 -1.06 -11.72 -6.20
N VAL A 42 -1.62 -10.73 -5.49
CA VAL A 42 -2.95 -10.75 -4.90
C VAL A 42 -3.97 -10.25 -5.93
N LYS A 43 -5.16 -10.83 -5.95
CA LYS A 43 -6.23 -10.41 -6.87
C LYS A 43 -6.75 -9.02 -6.50
N SER A 44 -6.96 -8.17 -7.50
CA SER A 44 -7.35 -6.77 -7.32
C SER A 44 -8.82 -6.60 -6.93
N ASN A 45 -9.21 -5.57 -6.17
CA ASN A 45 -8.33 -4.60 -5.48
C ASN A 45 -7.61 -5.26 -4.30
N ALA A 46 -6.30 -5.06 -4.21
CA ALA A 46 -5.45 -5.75 -3.23
C ALA A 46 -4.80 -4.78 -2.24
N ILE A 47 -4.80 -5.19 -0.98
CA ILE A 47 -4.10 -4.53 0.13
C ILE A 47 -3.30 -5.58 0.89
N VAL A 48 -2.03 -5.29 1.14
CA VAL A 48 -1.14 -6.14 1.94
C VAL A 48 -0.57 -5.32 3.07
N ILE A 49 -0.76 -5.79 4.30
CA ILE A 49 -0.10 -5.25 5.49
C ILE A 49 1.07 -6.15 5.83
N ALA A 50 2.24 -5.58 6.09
CA ALA A 50 3.43 -6.33 6.43
C ALA A 50 4.27 -5.64 7.49
N GLN A 51 5.08 -6.43 8.19
CA GLN A 51 6.14 -5.96 9.07
C GLN A 51 7.20 -7.04 9.16
N ALA A 52 8.48 -6.66 9.25
CA ALA A 52 9.60 -7.58 9.30
C ALA A 52 9.56 -8.64 8.17
N GLU A 53 9.24 -8.20 6.96
CA GLU A 53 9.10 -9.03 5.74
C GLU A 53 8.13 -10.21 5.90
N GLN A 54 7.11 -10.05 6.74
CA GLN A 54 6.02 -11.01 6.92
C GLN A 54 4.68 -10.35 6.65
N THR A 55 3.81 -11.04 5.92
CA THR A 55 2.44 -10.57 5.70
C THR A 55 1.64 -10.71 6.97
N LEU A 56 1.08 -9.61 7.45
CA LEU A 56 0.25 -9.58 8.65
C LEU A 56 -1.23 -9.73 8.35
N GLY A 57 -1.67 -9.16 7.23
CA GLY A 57 -3.05 -9.23 6.75
C GLY A 57 -3.12 -8.92 5.27
N ILE A 58 -4.02 -9.61 4.55
CA ILE A 58 -4.21 -9.45 3.12
C ILE A 58 -5.70 -9.29 2.83
N GLY A 59 -6.06 -8.19 2.18
CA GLY A 59 -7.38 -7.98 1.60
C GLY A 59 -7.31 -8.18 0.10
N ALA A 60 -8.05 -9.17 -0.43
CA ALA A 60 -7.96 -9.60 -1.82
C ALA A 60 -9.32 -9.55 -2.52
N GLY A 61 -9.30 -9.24 -3.82
CA GLY A 61 -10.42 -9.46 -4.74
C GLY A 61 -11.64 -8.56 -4.52
N GLN A 62 -11.46 -7.41 -3.86
CA GLN A 62 -12.59 -6.55 -3.52
C GLN A 62 -12.96 -5.59 -4.64
N MET A 63 -14.26 -5.38 -4.84
CA MET A 63 -14.80 -4.41 -5.80
C MET A 63 -14.45 -2.97 -5.39
N ASN A 64 -14.40 -2.70 -4.08
CA ASN A 64 -14.02 -1.41 -3.52
C ASN A 64 -12.75 -1.55 -2.67
N ARG A 65 -11.76 -0.68 -2.90
CA ARG A 65 -10.48 -0.73 -2.19
C ARG A 65 -10.59 -0.52 -0.69
N VAL A 66 -11.51 0.33 -0.22
CA VAL A 66 -11.69 0.53 1.22
C VAL A 66 -12.09 -0.78 1.91
N GLN A 67 -12.80 -1.68 1.23
CA GLN A 67 -13.13 -3.00 1.76
C GLN A 67 -11.90 -3.92 1.80
N ALA A 68 -11.00 -3.84 0.81
CA ALA A 68 -9.73 -4.55 0.87
C ALA A 68 -8.89 -4.06 2.06
N VAL A 69 -8.88 -2.75 2.33
CA VAL A 69 -8.20 -2.18 3.51
C VAL A 69 -8.80 -2.75 4.80
N ARG A 70 -10.13 -2.73 4.94
CA ARG A 70 -10.81 -3.29 6.13
C ARG A 70 -10.49 -4.76 6.36
N LEU A 71 -10.51 -5.58 5.31
CA LEU A 71 -10.17 -7.00 5.41
C LEU A 71 -8.71 -7.22 5.82
N ALA A 72 -7.78 -6.47 5.21
CA ALA A 72 -6.37 -6.57 5.56
C ALA A 72 -6.13 -6.17 7.02
N LEU A 73 -6.73 -5.06 7.46
CA LEU A 73 -6.63 -4.57 8.84
C LEU A 73 -7.24 -5.55 9.84
N ALA A 74 -8.42 -6.10 9.55
CA ALA A 74 -9.06 -7.11 10.39
C ALA A 74 -8.21 -8.38 10.53
N ALA A 75 -7.56 -8.81 9.45
CA ALA A 75 -6.65 -9.97 9.48
C ALA A 75 -5.35 -9.68 10.24
N ALA A 76 -4.82 -8.46 10.14
CA ALA A 76 -3.63 -8.04 10.88
C ALA A 76 -3.92 -7.83 12.38
N ALA A 77 -5.13 -7.40 12.73
CA ALA A 77 -5.56 -7.07 14.08
C ALA A 77 -4.54 -6.15 14.77
N GLU A 78 -4.23 -6.42 16.05
CA GLU A 78 -3.24 -5.65 16.84
C GLU A 78 -1.84 -5.61 16.22
N ARG A 79 -1.51 -6.56 15.32
CA ARG A 79 -0.20 -6.58 14.64
C ARG A 79 -0.08 -5.48 13.59
N ALA A 80 -1.17 -4.82 13.19
CA ALA A 80 -1.11 -3.66 12.29
C ALA A 80 -0.36 -2.47 12.90
N GLN A 81 -0.31 -2.38 14.24
CA GLN A 81 0.37 -1.30 14.94
C GLN A 81 1.86 -1.27 14.60
N GLY A 82 2.33 -0.20 13.96
CA GLY A 82 3.73 -0.07 13.55
C GLY A 82 4.05 -0.69 12.19
N ALA A 83 3.11 -1.39 11.56
CA ALA A 83 3.28 -2.05 10.27
C ALA A 83 3.22 -1.08 9.08
N VAL A 84 3.51 -1.61 7.90
CA VAL A 84 3.37 -0.89 6.63
C VAL A 84 2.25 -1.51 5.78
N LEU A 85 1.73 -0.75 4.82
CA LEU A 85 0.64 -1.17 3.94
C LEU A 85 0.99 -0.91 2.47
N ALA A 86 0.74 -1.88 1.61
CA ALA A 86 0.89 -1.77 0.16
C ALA A 86 -0.47 -1.90 -0.55
N SER A 87 -0.67 -1.06 -1.57
CA SER A 87 -1.84 -1.10 -2.45
C SER A 87 -1.42 -1.34 -3.89
N ASP A 88 -2.10 -2.25 -4.59
CA ASP A 88 -1.81 -2.58 -5.99
C ASP A 88 -2.11 -1.45 -6.98
N GLY A 89 -3.05 -0.56 -6.62
CA GLY A 89 -3.41 0.65 -7.35
C GLY A 89 -3.33 1.93 -6.48
N PHE A 90 -3.77 3.07 -7.01
CA PHE A 90 -3.89 4.33 -6.24
C PHE A 90 -5.15 4.43 -5.38
N PHE A 91 -5.09 5.07 -4.22
CA PHE A 91 -6.29 5.30 -3.41
C PHE A 91 -7.19 6.36 -4.06
N PRO A 92 -8.48 6.06 -4.33
CA PRO A 92 -9.38 7.03 -4.95
C PRO A 92 -9.87 8.10 -3.97
N PHE A 93 -9.84 7.82 -2.66
CA PHE A 93 -10.32 8.69 -1.58
C PHE A 93 -9.44 8.54 -0.34
N ALA A 94 -9.51 9.52 0.56
CA ALA A 94 -8.73 9.56 1.81
C ALA A 94 -9.25 8.63 2.92
N ASP A 95 -10.42 8.02 2.75
CA ASP A 95 -11.07 7.15 3.74
C ASP A 95 -10.17 5.97 4.19
N SER A 96 -9.46 5.39 3.23
CA SER A 96 -8.52 4.29 3.43
C SER A 96 -7.32 4.71 4.29
N ILE A 97 -6.91 5.98 4.22
CA ILE A 97 -5.81 6.53 5.00
C ILE A 97 -6.23 6.72 6.46
N GLY A 98 -7.45 7.21 6.69
CA GLY A 98 -8.01 7.32 8.03
C GLY A 98 -8.07 5.96 8.73
N LEU A 99 -8.60 4.94 8.05
CA LEU A 99 -8.65 3.57 8.59
C LEU A 99 -7.27 3.00 8.91
N ALA A 100 -6.30 3.19 8.02
CA ALA A 100 -4.93 2.74 8.25
C ALA A 100 -4.30 3.44 9.46
N ALA A 101 -4.59 4.74 9.66
CA ALA A 101 -4.07 5.53 10.77
C ALA A 101 -4.67 5.07 12.11
N GLU A 102 -5.97 4.79 12.14
CA GLU A 102 -6.68 4.26 13.33
C GLU A 102 -6.07 2.94 13.84
N HIS A 103 -5.46 2.15 12.96
CA HIS A 103 -4.81 0.88 13.28
C HIS A 103 -3.28 1.00 13.40
N GLY A 104 -2.75 2.22 13.37
CA GLY A 104 -1.33 2.48 13.64
C GLY A 104 -0.36 2.14 12.51
N ILE A 105 -0.83 2.03 11.26
CA ILE A 105 0.05 1.90 10.09
C ILE A 105 0.98 3.10 10.00
N LYS A 106 2.28 2.86 9.77
CA LYS A 106 3.32 3.90 9.74
C LYS A 106 3.63 4.41 8.35
N ALA A 107 3.50 3.55 7.35
CA ALA A 107 3.83 3.88 5.99
C ALA A 107 2.93 3.17 5.00
N ILE A 108 2.64 3.83 3.89
CA ILE A 108 1.85 3.31 2.77
C ILE A 108 2.67 3.42 1.48
N ILE A 109 2.69 2.36 0.67
CA ILE A 109 3.16 2.38 -0.71
C ILE A 109 2.02 2.18 -1.69
N GLN A 110 1.96 3.04 -2.71
CA GLN A 110 0.94 3.00 -3.76
C GLN A 110 1.48 3.64 -5.06
N PRO A 111 0.85 3.43 -6.23
CA PRO A 111 1.38 3.92 -7.52
C PRO A 111 1.36 5.45 -7.70
N GLY A 112 0.37 6.13 -7.15
CA GLY A 112 0.00 7.50 -7.50
C GLY A 112 -0.77 7.57 -8.82
N GLY A 113 -1.09 8.79 -9.25
CA GLY A 113 -1.77 9.10 -10.50
C GLY A 113 -3.28 9.33 -10.37
N SER A 114 -3.82 9.48 -9.15
CA SER A 114 -5.21 9.90 -8.96
C SER A 114 -5.35 11.40 -9.20
N VAL A 115 -6.49 11.82 -9.76
CA VAL A 115 -6.87 13.25 -9.77
C VAL A 115 -7.09 13.80 -8.36
N ARG A 116 -7.25 12.93 -7.36
CA ARG A 116 -7.43 13.24 -5.94
C ARG A 116 -6.23 12.89 -5.07
N ASP A 117 -5.06 12.68 -5.68
CA ASP A 117 -3.85 12.28 -4.94
C ASP A 117 -3.51 13.26 -3.82
N GLU A 118 -3.64 14.57 -4.06
CA GLU A 118 -3.33 15.58 -3.02
C GLU A 118 -4.23 15.44 -1.78
N GLU A 119 -5.50 15.06 -1.94
CA GLU A 119 -6.40 14.82 -0.80
C GLU A 119 -5.93 13.61 0.03
N VAL A 120 -5.47 12.55 -0.64
CA VAL A 120 -4.94 11.34 -0.02
C VAL A 120 -3.61 11.65 0.69
N PHE A 121 -2.74 12.44 0.07
CA PHE A 121 -1.43 12.82 0.62
C PHE A 121 -1.59 13.75 1.81
N ALA A 122 -2.49 14.72 1.73
CA ALA A 122 -2.82 15.60 2.85
C ALA A 122 -3.36 14.81 4.04
N ALA A 123 -4.21 13.80 3.81
CA ALA A 123 -4.69 12.91 4.87
C ALA A 123 -3.55 12.11 5.52
N ALA A 124 -2.63 11.57 4.73
CA ALA A 124 -1.47 10.83 5.25
C ALA A 124 -0.56 11.75 6.10
N ARG A 125 -0.30 12.96 5.60
CA ARG A 125 0.47 14.00 6.30
C ARG A 125 -0.16 14.39 7.63
N ALA A 126 -1.48 14.61 7.66
CA ALA A 126 -2.21 14.93 8.88
C ALA A 126 -2.07 13.83 9.96
N GLN A 127 -1.97 12.57 9.52
CA GLN A 127 -1.79 11.40 10.40
C GLN A 127 -0.31 11.06 10.67
N ARG A 128 0.65 11.86 10.16
CA ARG A 128 2.10 11.57 10.21
C ARG A 128 2.45 10.18 9.67
N MET A 129 1.70 9.73 8.68
CA MET A 129 1.91 8.46 7.98
C MET A 129 2.73 8.73 6.72
N ALA A 130 3.83 8.02 6.56
CA ALA A 130 4.67 8.20 5.38
C ALA A 130 3.94 7.67 4.13
N MET A 131 3.87 8.49 3.08
CA MET A 131 3.33 8.09 1.79
C MET A 131 4.47 7.89 0.79
N VAL A 132 4.50 6.74 0.15
CA VAL A 132 5.54 6.33 -0.80
C VAL A 132 4.90 6.02 -2.15
N LEU A 133 5.40 6.66 -3.21
CA LEU A 133 4.92 6.44 -4.57
C LEU A 133 5.83 5.47 -5.31
N SER A 134 5.21 4.45 -5.93
CA SER A 134 5.88 3.43 -6.72
C SER A 134 5.90 3.73 -8.22
N GLY A 135 4.97 4.56 -8.71
CA GLY A 135 4.79 4.86 -10.13
C GLY A 135 4.30 3.67 -10.98
N VAL A 136 4.05 2.50 -10.38
CA VAL A 136 3.72 1.26 -11.08
C VAL A 136 2.47 0.66 -10.48
N ARG A 137 1.50 0.25 -11.31
CA ARG A 137 0.28 -0.44 -10.90
C ARG A 137 0.36 -1.94 -11.21
N HIS A 138 -0.06 -2.79 -10.27
CA HIS A 138 -0.03 -4.26 -10.41
C HIS A 138 -1.41 -4.90 -10.33
N PHE A 139 -2.29 -4.60 -11.30
CA PHE A 139 -3.61 -5.24 -11.32
C PHE A 139 -3.57 -6.70 -11.76
N ARG A 140 -4.36 -7.53 -11.08
CA ARG A 140 -4.46 -8.97 -11.32
C ARG A 140 -5.90 -9.44 -11.15
N HIS A 141 -6.49 -9.96 -12.24
CA HIS A 141 -7.84 -10.54 -12.27
C HIS A 141 -7.77 -12.05 -12.51
#